data_AF-A0A2Z2HAM8-F1
#
_entry.id   AF-A0A2Z2HAM8-F1
#
_cell.length_a   1.000
_cell.length_b   1.000
_cell.length_c   1.000
_cell.angle_alpha   90.00
_cell.angle_beta   90.00
_cell.angle_gamma   90.00
#
_symmetry.space_group_name_H-M   'P 1'
#
loop_
_entity.id
_entity.type
_entity.pdbx_description
1 polymer ?
#
loop_
_entity_poly.entity_id
_entity_poly.type
_entity_poly.pdbx_seq_one_letter_code
_entity_poly.pdbx_strand_id
1 'polypeptide(L)'
;MTEPMDAEALEARLREIGEARYHHRHPFQLALQGGELDRCQVRAWALNRYYYQAMIPIKDATLMARLDDPDWRREWRSRLVDHDGDAPGEGGIERWLKLTDGLGLEREMVRSTRVILPTTRFAVEAYTHFVRDRTLLEAVASSLTELFSPKVIGTRVSGMLKHYDFVSEETLDYFRPRLTQAPHDAERALTYVREHARRADQQQAVLEALVFKCDVLWTMLDALQHAYVEGHRPPGAWDGKAGLVAGATP
;
A
#
# COMPACT_ATOMS: atom_id res chain seq x y z
N MET A 1 22.82 27.68 -2.24
CA MET A 1 22.68 26.22 -2.23
C MET A 1 22.49 25.83 -0.77
N THR A 2 21.44 25.05 -0.48
CA THR A 2 21.20 24.56 0.88
C THR A 2 22.28 23.55 1.26
N GLU A 3 22.82 23.62 2.47
CA GLU A 3 23.79 22.64 2.96
C GLU A 3 23.11 21.27 3.18
N PRO A 4 23.81 20.13 2.98
CA PRO A 4 23.27 18.81 3.26
C PRO A 4 23.01 18.66 4.76
N MET A 5 21.85 18.11 5.10
CA MET A 5 21.50 17.70 6.45
C MET A 5 22.41 16.55 6.90
N ASP A 6 22.62 16.41 8.20
CA ASP A 6 23.12 15.15 8.75
C ASP A 6 22.04 14.05 8.67
N ALA A 7 22.44 12.82 9.02
CA ALA A 7 21.58 11.65 8.89
C ALA A 7 20.37 11.68 9.84
N GLU A 8 20.51 12.28 11.03
CA GLU A 8 19.42 12.38 12.02
C GLU A 8 18.39 13.42 11.59
N ALA A 9 18.85 14.58 11.11
CA ALA A 9 18.01 15.62 10.55
C ALA A 9 17.26 15.13 9.29
N LEU A 10 17.92 14.37 8.41
CA LEU A 10 17.26 13.78 7.24
C LEU A 10 16.15 12.80 7.67
N GLU A 11 16.42 11.94 8.64
CA GLU A 11 15.41 11.01 9.17
C GLU A 11 14.24 11.75 9.83
N ALA A 12 14.51 12.78 10.62
CA ALA A 12 13.46 13.61 11.22
C ALA A 12 12.54 14.23 10.16
N ARG A 13 13.12 14.76 9.07
CA ARG A 13 12.36 15.30 7.94
C ARG A 13 11.52 14.24 7.21
N LEU A 14 12.04 13.02 7.03
CA LEU A 14 11.26 11.90 6.47
C LEU A 14 10.06 11.55 7.36
N ARG A 15 10.25 11.54 8.69
CA ARG A 15 9.17 11.27 9.64
C ARG A 15 8.10 12.36 9.66
N GLU A 16 8.49 13.63 9.56
CA GLU A 16 7.57 14.76 9.44
C GLU A 16 6.71 14.68 8.18
N ILE A 17 7.29 14.28 7.03
CA ILE A 17 6.53 14.05 5.79
C ILE A 17 5.47 12.97 6.00
N GLY A 18 5.83 11.86 6.67
CA GLY A 18 4.89 10.80 6.98
C GLY A 18 3.76 11.25 7.88
N GLU A 19 4.07 11.95 8.97
CA GLU A 19 3.05 12.46 9.90
C GLU A 19 2.08 13.44 9.19
N ALA A 20 2.59 14.27 8.28
CA ALA A 20 1.77 15.25 7.58
C ALA A 20 0.98 14.66 6.40
N ARG A 21 1.54 13.71 5.65
CA ARG A 21 1.04 13.30 4.32
C ARG A 21 0.65 11.83 4.21
N TYR A 22 0.96 10.99 5.19
CA TYR A 22 0.59 9.58 5.10
C TYR A 22 -0.93 9.43 5.12
N HIS A 23 -1.44 8.52 4.29
CA HIS A 23 -2.86 8.37 3.97
C HIS A 23 -3.79 8.02 5.16
N HIS A 24 -3.24 7.77 6.35
CA HIS A 24 -4.00 7.57 7.60
C HIS A 24 -4.84 8.78 8.01
N ARG A 25 -4.51 9.98 7.51
CA ARG A 25 -5.26 11.22 7.75
C ARG A 25 -6.38 11.45 6.73
N HIS A 26 -6.42 10.66 5.67
CA HIS A 26 -7.41 10.85 4.62
C HIS A 26 -8.83 10.58 5.16
N PRO A 27 -9.84 11.41 4.83
CA PRO A 27 -11.22 11.24 5.32
C PRO A 27 -11.77 9.81 5.13
N PHE A 28 -11.64 9.23 3.94
CA PHE A 28 -11.99 7.83 3.67
C PHE A 28 -11.34 6.83 4.67
N GLN A 29 -10.07 7.00 5.02
CA GLN A 29 -9.36 6.09 5.93
C GLN A 29 -9.82 6.27 7.37
N LEU A 30 -10.14 7.51 7.77
CA LEU A 30 -10.74 7.82 9.08
C LEU A 30 -12.15 7.23 9.20
N ALA A 31 -12.97 7.37 8.15
CA ALA A 31 -14.30 6.77 8.07
C ALA A 31 -14.23 5.24 8.12
N LEU A 32 -13.28 4.64 7.38
CA LEU A 32 -13.07 3.19 7.39
C LEU A 32 -12.79 2.66 8.80
N GLN A 33 -11.82 3.24 9.51
CA GLN A 33 -11.49 2.79 10.87
C GLN A 33 -12.55 3.18 11.92
N GLY A 34 -13.31 4.24 11.66
CA GLY A 34 -14.34 4.76 12.55
C GLY A 34 -15.69 4.04 12.45
N GLY A 35 -15.87 3.13 11.48
CA GLY A 35 -17.14 2.43 11.29
C GLY A 35 -18.17 3.20 10.47
N GLU A 36 -17.75 4.23 9.74
CA GLU A 36 -18.65 5.16 9.05
C GLU A 36 -18.90 4.78 7.59
N LEU A 37 -18.18 3.78 7.07
CA LEU A 37 -18.39 3.28 5.72
C LEU A 37 -19.45 2.18 5.69
N ASP A 38 -20.26 2.16 4.64
CA ASP A 38 -21.13 1.03 4.39
C ASP A 38 -20.36 -0.19 3.84
N ARG A 39 -21.04 -1.34 3.78
CA ARG A 39 -20.45 -2.59 3.29
C ARG A 39 -19.97 -2.49 1.83
N CYS A 40 -20.67 -1.75 0.97
CA CYS A 40 -20.28 -1.55 -0.42
C CYS A 40 -18.97 -0.75 -0.51
N GLN A 41 -18.82 0.30 0.30
CA GLN A 41 -17.63 1.13 0.39
C GLN A 41 -16.42 0.34 0.93
N VAL A 42 -16.61 -0.51 1.94
CA VAL A 42 -15.55 -1.40 2.44
C VAL A 42 -15.14 -2.44 1.38
N ARG A 43 -16.10 -3.04 0.67
CA ARG A 43 -15.84 -3.95 -0.46
C ARG A 43 -15.07 -3.26 -1.58
N ALA A 44 -15.47 -2.04 -1.95
CA ALA A 44 -14.80 -1.26 -2.99
C ALA A 44 -13.36 -0.93 -2.60
N TRP A 45 -13.11 -0.57 -1.34
CA TRP A 45 -11.75 -0.40 -0.82
C TRP A 45 -10.92 -1.67 -0.95
N ALA A 46 -11.44 -2.82 -0.51
CA ALA A 46 -10.73 -4.09 -0.56
C ALA A 46 -10.40 -4.51 -2.00
N LEU A 47 -11.37 -4.36 -2.91
CA LEU A 47 -11.23 -4.64 -4.34
C LEU A 47 -10.16 -3.77 -5.01
N ASN A 48 -10.18 -2.46 -4.78
CA ASN A 48 -9.21 -1.54 -5.39
C ASN A 48 -7.82 -1.70 -4.77
N ARG A 49 -7.74 -1.91 -3.46
CA ARG A 49 -6.47 -2.08 -2.76
C ARG A 49 -5.79 -3.40 -3.11
N TYR A 50 -6.53 -4.43 -3.53
CA TYR A 50 -5.96 -5.66 -4.08
C TYR A 50 -4.98 -5.36 -5.24
N TYR A 51 -5.30 -4.42 -6.14
CA TYR A 51 -4.39 -4.09 -7.25
C TYR A 51 -3.06 -3.53 -6.76
N TYR A 52 -3.08 -2.67 -5.74
CA TYR A 52 -1.85 -2.21 -5.09
C TYR A 52 -1.06 -3.38 -4.51
N GLN A 53 -1.73 -4.30 -3.79
CA GLN A 53 -1.09 -5.48 -3.19
C GLN A 53 -0.45 -6.42 -4.22
N ALA A 54 -1.15 -6.69 -5.33
CA ALA A 54 -0.68 -7.54 -6.41
C ALA A 54 0.50 -6.92 -7.19
N MET A 55 0.61 -5.59 -7.20
CA MET A 55 1.68 -4.88 -7.90
C MET A 55 2.94 -4.64 -7.04
N ILE A 56 2.88 -4.81 -5.71
CA ILE A 56 4.07 -4.71 -4.85
C ILE A 56 5.20 -5.66 -5.29
N PRO A 57 4.99 -6.98 -5.48
CA PRO A 57 6.08 -7.85 -5.91
C PRO A 57 6.61 -7.51 -7.31
N ILE A 58 5.76 -7.01 -8.22
CA ILE A 58 6.21 -6.52 -9.54
C ILE A 58 7.14 -5.30 -9.39
N LYS A 59 6.76 -4.35 -8.54
CA LYS A 59 7.59 -3.19 -8.19
C LYS A 59 8.90 -3.62 -7.52
N ASP A 60 8.85 -4.58 -6.59
CA ASP A 60 10.05 -5.05 -5.88
C ASP A 60 10.99 -5.85 -6.79
N ALA A 61 10.47 -6.67 -7.70
CA ALA A 61 11.27 -7.35 -8.71
C ALA A 61 11.94 -6.36 -9.67
N THR A 62 11.24 -5.27 -10.02
CA THR A 62 11.78 -4.18 -10.84
C THR A 62 12.95 -3.49 -10.14
N LEU A 63 12.85 -3.26 -8.82
CA LEU A 63 13.95 -2.70 -8.03
C LEU A 63 15.12 -3.70 -7.95
N MET A 64 14.83 -4.97 -7.69
CA MET A 64 15.85 -6.02 -7.58
C MET A 64 16.69 -6.18 -8.85
N ALA A 65 16.09 -6.01 -10.03
CA ALA A 65 16.80 -6.06 -11.30
C ALA A 65 17.89 -4.96 -11.44
N ARG A 66 17.86 -3.94 -10.57
CA ARG A 66 18.77 -2.80 -10.54
C ARG A 66 19.80 -2.86 -9.40
N LEU A 67 19.71 -3.87 -8.54
CA LEU A 67 20.64 -4.08 -7.43
C LEU A 67 21.83 -4.90 -7.90
N ASP A 68 23.02 -4.30 -7.95
CA ASP A 68 24.26 -5.02 -8.32
C ASP A 68 24.78 -5.91 -7.19
N ASP A 69 24.55 -5.50 -5.93
CA ASP A 69 25.00 -6.23 -4.74
C ASP A 69 24.10 -7.46 -4.44
N PRO A 70 24.65 -8.69 -4.45
CA PRO A 70 23.92 -9.89 -4.10
C PRO A 70 23.37 -9.93 -2.67
N ASP A 71 24.00 -9.27 -1.70
CA ASP A 71 23.50 -9.20 -0.32
C ASP A 71 22.20 -8.41 -0.28
N TRP A 72 22.17 -7.26 -0.96
CA TRP A 72 20.97 -6.47 -1.16
C TRP A 72 19.86 -7.26 -1.87
N ARG A 73 20.19 -8.04 -2.91
CA ARG A 73 19.19 -8.91 -3.57
C ARG A 73 18.67 -10.02 -2.65
N ARG A 74 19.53 -10.63 -1.83
CA ARG A 74 19.15 -11.69 -0.88
C ARG A 74 18.18 -11.20 0.19
N GLU A 75 18.33 -9.95 0.60
CA GLU A 75 17.40 -9.32 1.54
C GLU A 75 16.14 -8.85 0.84
N TRP A 76 16.25 -8.09 -0.25
CA TRP A 76 15.09 -7.51 -0.93
C TRP A 76 14.13 -8.58 -1.47
N ARG A 77 14.62 -9.78 -1.81
CA ARG A 77 13.77 -10.90 -2.24
C ARG A 77 12.79 -11.35 -1.16
N SER A 78 13.03 -11.10 0.13
CA SER A 78 12.09 -11.47 1.19
C SER A 78 10.74 -10.80 1.00
N ARG A 79 10.72 -9.58 0.45
CA ARG A 79 9.49 -8.85 0.10
C ARG A 79 8.68 -9.57 -0.97
N LEU A 80 9.33 -10.22 -1.94
CA LEU A 80 8.66 -11.07 -2.93
C LEU A 80 8.04 -12.29 -2.25
N VAL A 81 8.81 -13.00 -1.43
CA VAL A 81 8.34 -14.19 -0.69
C VAL A 81 7.18 -13.84 0.25
N ASP A 82 7.25 -12.71 0.95
CA ASP A 82 6.19 -12.24 1.84
C ASP A 82 4.86 -12.00 1.10
N HIS A 83 4.93 -11.52 -0.15
CA HIS A 83 3.77 -11.22 -0.98
C HIS A 83 3.24 -12.42 -1.78
N ASP A 84 4.13 -13.19 -2.42
CA ASP A 84 3.79 -14.29 -3.33
C ASP A 84 3.67 -15.65 -2.62
N GLY A 85 4.35 -15.81 -1.47
CA GLY A 85 4.51 -17.11 -0.80
C GLY A 85 5.57 -18.00 -1.48
N ASP A 86 5.84 -19.16 -0.87
CA ASP A 86 6.74 -20.17 -1.46
C ASP A 86 5.96 -21.23 -2.28
N ALA A 87 4.64 -21.32 -2.08
CA ALA A 87 3.76 -22.21 -2.81
C ALA A 87 2.40 -21.54 -3.15
N PRO A 88 1.63 -22.09 -4.12
CA PRO A 88 0.29 -21.59 -4.42
C PRO A 88 -0.62 -21.60 -3.18
N GLY A 89 -1.37 -20.52 -2.97
CA GLY A 89 -2.25 -20.38 -1.82
C GLY A 89 -1.53 -19.92 -0.54
N GLU A 90 -0.34 -19.32 -0.68
CA GLU A 90 0.40 -18.69 0.40
C GLU A 90 0.66 -17.19 0.11
N GLY A 91 1.34 -16.51 1.04
CA GLY A 91 1.75 -15.11 0.85
C GLY A 91 0.68 -14.06 1.17
N GLY A 92 1.11 -12.81 1.08
CA GLY A 92 0.27 -11.64 1.32
C GLY A 92 -0.84 -11.45 0.28
N ILE A 93 -0.62 -11.81 -0.98
CA ILE A 93 -1.64 -11.71 -2.04
C ILE A 93 -2.79 -12.68 -1.75
N GLU A 94 -2.49 -13.93 -1.39
CA GLU A 94 -3.50 -14.90 -0.99
C GLU A 94 -4.27 -14.42 0.24
N ARG A 95 -3.59 -13.93 1.27
CA ARG A 95 -4.24 -13.40 2.47
C ARG A 95 -5.16 -12.22 2.14
N TRP A 96 -4.81 -11.38 1.16
CA TRP A 96 -5.71 -10.32 0.69
C TRP A 96 -6.91 -10.89 -0.07
N LEU A 97 -6.75 -11.94 -0.87
CA LEU A 97 -7.88 -12.61 -1.53
C LEU A 97 -8.85 -13.22 -0.50
N LYS A 98 -8.34 -13.83 0.58
CA LYS A 98 -9.18 -14.30 1.69
C LYS A 98 -9.96 -13.16 2.36
N LEU A 99 -9.36 -11.98 2.50
CA LEU A 99 -10.08 -10.78 2.96
C LEU A 99 -11.24 -10.46 2.02
N THR A 100 -11.01 -10.46 0.69
CA THR A 100 -12.09 -10.18 -0.27
C THR A 100 -13.16 -11.26 -0.31
N ASP A 101 -12.78 -12.53 -0.12
CA ASP A 101 -13.71 -13.66 -0.02
C ASP A 101 -14.62 -13.51 1.21
N GLY A 102 -14.04 -13.12 2.36
CA GLY A 102 -14.79 -12.83 3.58
C GLY A 102 -15.76 -11.65 3.46
N LEU A 103 -15.47 -10.71 2.56
CA LEU A 103 -16.39 -9.63 2.20
C LEU A 103 -17.45 -10.06 1.15
N GLY A 104 -17.39 -11.30 0.65
CA GLY A 104 -18.34 -11.87 -0.30
C GLY A 104 -18.08 -11.47 -1.76
N LEU A 105 -16.90 -10.94 -2.08
CA LEU A 105 -16.50 -10.63 -3.46
C LEU A 105 -16.14 -11.91 -4.20
N GLU A 106 -16.55 -12.03 -5.46
CA GLU A 106 -16.14 -13.12 -6.34
C GLU A 106 -14.63 -13.03 -6.59
N ARG A 107 -13.92 -14.08 -6.22
CA ARG A 107 -12.47 -14.15 -6.26
C ARG A 107 -11.89 -13.89 -7.65
N GLU A 108 -12.49 -14.45 -8.70
CA GLU A 108 -12.00 -14.25 -10.08
C GLU A 108 -12.22 -12.82 -10.56
N MET A 109 -13.29 -12.14 -10.15
CA MET A 109 -13.48 -10.72 -10.42
C MET A 109 -12.35 -9.89 -9.79
N VAL A 110 -12.03 -10.14 -8.52
CA VAL A 110 -10.93 -9.46 -7.80
C VAL A 110 -9.60 -9.68 -8.52
N ARG A 111 -9.26 -10.94 -8.81
CA ARG A 111 -8.02 -11.32 -9.53
C ARG A 111 -7.93 -10.71 -10.93
N SER A 112 -9.07 -10.54 -11.61
CA SER A 112 -9.09 -9.96 -12.96
C SER A 112 -8.65 -8.50 -12.99
N THR A 113 -8.86 -7.77 -11.89
CA THR A 113 -8.64 -6.31 -11.77
C THR A 113 -9.41 -5.46 -12.79
N ARG A 114 -10.33 -6.04 -13.58
CA ARG A 114 -10.98 -5.36 -14.72
C ARG A 114 -11.91 -4.23 -14.31
N VAL A 115 -12.45 -4.31 -13.10
CA VAL A 115 -13.48 -3.40 -12.57
C VAL A 115 -12.95 -2.49 -11.46
N ILE A 116 -11.63 -2.40 -11.28
CA ILE A 116 -11.03 -1.41 -10.38
C ILE A 116 -11.17 -0.01 -10.97
N LEU A 117 -11.06 1.02 -10.12
CA LEU A 117 -11.07 2.40 -10.57
C LEU A 117 -9.85 2.68 -11.47
N PRO A 118 -10.01 3.41 -12.58
CA PRO A 118 -8.89 3.78 -13.45
C PRO A 118 -7.85 4.62 -12.68
N THR A 119 -8.29 5.50 -11.79
CA THR A 119 -7.38 6.29 -10.94
C THR A 119 -6.54 5.42 -10.01
N THR A 120 -7.13 4.36 -9.44
CA THR A 120 -6.37 3.37 -8.66
C THR A 120 -5.31 2.71 -9.54
N ARG A 121 -5.68 2.30 -10.76
CA ARG A 121 -4.75 1.69 -11.71
C ARG A 121 -3.57 2.61 -12.02
N PHE A 122 -3.86 3.85 -12.41
CA PHE A 122 -2.83 4.83 -12.77
C PHE A 122 -1.92 5.19 -11.59
N ALA A 123 -2.46 5.36 -10.39
CA ALA A 123 -1.66 5.66 -9.20
C ALA A 123 -0.69 4.50 -8.87
N VAL A 124 -1.16 3.25 -8.94
CA VAL A 124 -0.35 2.06 -8.66
C VAL A 124 0.72 1.83 -9.74
N GLU A 125 0.36 1.99 -11.01
CA GLU A 125 1.31 1.86 -12.13
C GLU A 125 2.36 2.97 -12.11
N ALA A 126 1.99 4.20 -11.73
CA ALA A 126 2.94 5.28 -11.51
C ALA A 126 4.01 4.89 -10.48
N TYR A 127 3.65 4.16 -9.43
CA TYR A 127 4.63 3.68 -8.45
C TYR A 127 5.62 2.68 -9.06
N THR A 128 5.11 1.73 -9.85
CA THR A 128 5.96 0.75 -10.54
C THR A 128 6.90 1.42 -11.54
N HIS A 129 6.40 2.39 -12.31
CA HIS A 129 7.20 3.18 -13.24
C HIS A 129 8.22 4.07 -12.53
N PHE A 130 7.86 4.70 -11.41
CA PHE A 130 8.80 5.48 -10.60
C PHE A 130 10.01 4.64 -10.16
N VAL A 131 9.75 3.43 -9.66
CA VAL A 131 10.80 2.48 -9.25
C VAL A 131 11.62 1.97 -10.43
N ARG A 132 11.04 1.88 -11.64
CA ARG A 132 11.78 1.56 -12.87
C ARG A 132 12.72 2.69 -13.30
N ASP A 133 12.21 3.92 -13.30
CA ASP A 133 12.79 5.04 -14.07
C ASP A 133 13.65 6.01 -13.23
N ARG A 134 13.39 6.15 -11.92
CA ARG A 134 14.14 7.05 -11.03
C ARG A 134 15.43 6.45 -10.53
N THR A 135 16.31 7.21 -9.87
CA THR A 135 17.54 6.66 -9.31
C THR A 135 17.24 5.53 -8.30
N LEU A 136 18.21 4.64 -8.07
CA LEU A 136 18.04 3.55 -7.09
C LEU A 136 17.76 4.12 -5.68
N LEU A 137 18.37 5.26 -5.35
CA LEU A 137 18.14 5.98 -4.11
C LEU A 137 16.69 6.44 -3.95
N GLU A 138 16.11 7.07 -4.98
CA GLU A 138 14.69 7.46 -4.98
C GLU A 138 13.78 6.22 -4.92
N ALA A 139 14.11 5.16 -5.66
CA ALA A 139 13.33 3.93 -5.66
C ALA A 139 13.29 3.27 -4.28
N VAL A 140 14.42 3.17 -3.57
CA VAL A 140 14.48 2.68 -2.19
C VAL A 140 13.74 3.64 -1.24
N ALA A 141 13.97 4.95 -1.33
CA ALA A 141 13.33 5.94 -0.47
C ALA A 141 11.79 5.91 -0.57
N SER A 142 11.25 5.60 -1.75
CA SER A 142 9.81 5.49 -1.97
C SER A 142 9.14 4.31 -1.22
N SER A 143 9.89 3.37 -0.63
CA SER A 143 9.31 2.34 0.25
C SER A 143 9.10 2.84 1.70
N LEU A 144 9.76 3.95 2.09
CA LEU A 144 9.82 4.43 3.49
C LEU A 144 8.47 4.85 4.10
N THR A 145 7.39 4.89 3.32
CA THR A 145 6.03 4.91 3.89
C THR A 145 5.75 3.76 4.87
N GLU A 146 6.53 2.68 4.80
CA GLU A 146 6.47 1.55 5.74
C GLU A 146 6.84 1.94 7.18
N LEU A 147 7.62 3.02 7.39
CA LEU A 147 7.87 3.59 8.72
C LEU A 147 6.58 3.93 9.49
N PHE A 148 5.50 4.22 8.77
CA PHE A 148 4.22 4.66 9.33
C PHE A 148 3.16 3.55 9.35
N SER A 149 3.44 2.42 8.67
CA SER A 149 2.47 1.34 8.50
C SER A 149 2.07 0.64 9.82
N PRO A 150 2.97 0.30 10.76
CA PRO A 150 2.61 -0.50 11.94
C PRO A 150 1.54 0.16 12.82
N LYS A 151 1.70 1.45 13.14
CA LYS A 151 0.73 2.22 13.94
C LYS A 151 -0.65 2.22 13.28
N VAL A 152 -0.68 2.46 11.97
CA VAL A 152 -1.91 2.59 11.20
C VAL A 152 -2.60 1.24 11.00
N ILE A 153 -1.84 0.16 10.82
CA ILE A 153 -2.39 -1.20 10.74
C ILE A 153 -3.11 -1.55 12.04
N GLY A 154 -2.48 -1.33 13.19
CA GLY A 154 -3.11 -1.61 14.50
C GLY A 154 -4.41 -0.84 14.70
N THR A 155 -4.41 0.48 14.44
CA THR A 155 -5.63 1.29 14.53
C THR A 155 -6.73 0.82 13.58
N ARG A 156 -6.39 0.51 12.32
CA ARG A 156 -7.37 0.04 11.32
C ARG A 156 -7.97 -1.31 11.71
N VAL A 157 -7.14 -2.30 12.09
CA VAL A 157 -7.62 -3.64 12.44
C VAL A 157 -8.57 -3.58 13.63
N SER A 158 -8.17 -2.89 14.70
CA SER A 158 -9.02 -2.73 15.89
C SER A 158 -10.32 -1.98 15.58
N GLY A 159 -10.26 -0.93 14.75
CA GLY A 159 -11.44 -0.19 14.33
C GLY A 159 -12.40 -1.04 13.50
N MET A 160 -11.90 -1.75 12.49
CA MET A 160 -12.73 -2.58 11.62
C MET A 160 -13.42 -3.71 12.40
N LEU A 161 -12.72 -4.42 13.28
CA LEU A 161 -13.30 -5.48 14.12
C LEU A 161 -14.38 -4.96 15.07
N LYS A 162 -14.22 -3.75 15.58
CA LYS A 162 -15.18 -3.14 16.50
C LYS A 162 -16.46 -2.71 15.81
N HIS A 163 -16.37 -2.25 14.56
CA HIS A 163 -17.45 -1.51 13.91
C HIS A 163 -18.16 -2.24 12.77
N TYR A 164 -17.54 -3.26 12.16
CA TYR A 164 -18.15 -4.01 11.06
C TYR A 164 -18.42 -5.46 11.47
N ASP A 165 -19.69 -5.82 11.66
CA ASP A 165 -20.13 -7.17 12.04
C ASP A 165 -19.79 -8.26 10.99
N PHE A 166 -19.50 -7.83 9.76
CA PHE A 166 -19.09 -8.66 8.64
C PHE A 166 -17.58 -8.81 8.47
N VAL A 167 -16.80 -8.25 9.37
CA VAL A 167 -15.34 -8.38 9.39
C VAL A 167 -14.96 -9.21 10.61
N SER A 168 -14.19 -10.27 10.39
CA SER A 168 -13.66 -11.14 11.46
C SER A 168 -12.13 -11.09 11.52
N GLU A 169 -11.53 -11.60 12.60
CA GLU A 169 -10.08 -11.73 12.70
C GLU A 169 -9.49 -12.55 11.55
N GLU A 170 -10.19 -13.59 11.11
CA GLU A 170 -9.80 -14.41 9.97
C GLU A 170 -9.74 -13.59 8.68
N THR A 171 -10.74 -12.73 8.43
CA THR A 171 -10.74 -11.85 7.24
C THR A 171 -9.62 -10.79 7.27
N LEU A 172 -9.07 -10.49 8.44
CA LEU A 172 -8.02 -9.49 8.62
C LEU A 172 -6.62 -10.12 8.80
N ASP A 173 -6.47 -11.43 8.63
CA ASP A 173 -5.22 -12.14 8.88
C ASP A 173 -4.05 -11.65 8.00
N TYR A 174 -4.34 -11.03 6.85
CA TYR A 174 -3.36 -10.27 6.05
C TYR A 174 -2.53 -9.28 6.88
N PHE A 175 -3.14 -8.61 7.86
CA PHE A 175 -2.49 -7.54 8.61
C PHE A 175 -1.54 -8.04 9.70
N ARG A 176 -1.70 -9.29 10.17
CA ARG A 176 -0.93 -9.83 11.29
C ARG A 176 0.57 -9.93 10.97
N PRO A 177 1.03 -10.54 9.85
CA PRO A 177 2.45 -10.58 9.50
C PRO A 177 3.05 -9.19 9.21
N ARG A 178 2.25 -8.26 8.68
CA ARG A 178 2.74 -6.91 8.32
C ARG A 178 3.17 -6.07 9.53
N LEU A 179 2.75 -6.43 10.75
CA LEU A 179 3.21 -5.78 11.98
C LEU A 179 4.70 -6.02 12.26
N THR A 180 5.29 -7.12 11.77
CA THR A 180 6.71 -7.43 11.93
C THR A 180 7.51 -7.25 10.63
N GLN A 181 6.91 -7.55 9.47
CA GLN A 181 7.57 -7.38 8.17
C GLN A 181 7.87 -5.90 7.85
N ALA A 182 6.87 -5.02 7.99
CA ALA A 182 7.01 -3.61 7.59
C ALA A 182 8.09 -2.82 8.38
N PRO A 183 8.24 -2.99 9.71
CA PRO A 183 9.35 -2.37 10.44
C PRO A 183 10.73 -2.81 9.95
N HIS A 184 10.94 -4.11 9.76
CA HIS A 184 12.22 -4.66 9.29
C HIS A 184 12.58 -4.11 7.91
N ASP A 185 11.60 -4.15 7.01
CA ASP A 185 11.67 -3.59 5.66
C ASP A 185 12.03 -2.10 5.64
N ALA A 186 11.42 -1.31 6.53
CA ALA A 186 11.64 0.13 6.63
C ALA A 186 13.01 0.48 7.22
N GLU A 187 13.49 -0.28 8.20
CA GLU A 187 14.79 -0.05 8.84
C GLU A 187 15.94 -0.22 7.83
N ARG A 188 15.91 -1.29 7.01
CA ARG A 188 16.92 -1.51 5.97
C ARG A 188 16.92 -0.39 4.92
N ALA A 189 15.74 0.02 4.45
CA ALA A 189 15.61 1.11 3.49
C ALA A 189 16.10 2.45 4.07
N LEU A 190 15.82 2.71 5.35
CA LEU A 190 16.23 3.93 6.04
C LEU A 190 17.75 4.00 6.21
N THR A 191 18.38 2.89 6.61
CA THR A 191 19.85 2.79 6.68
C THR A 191 20.49 3.11 5.33
N TYR A 192 19.98 2.52 4.24
CA TYR A 192 20.49 2.80 2.90
C TYR A 192 20.36 4.26 2.51
N VAL A 193 19.21 4.87 2.77
CA VAL A 193 18.99 6.29 2.50
C VAL A 193 19.97 7.15 3.29
N ARG A 194 20.19 6.87 4.58
CA ARG A 194 21.16 7.60 5.43
C ARG A 194 22.60 7.47 4.90
N GLU A 195 22.97 6.31 4.38
CA GLU A 195 24.32 6.05 3.86
C GLU A 195 24.58 6.66 2.48
N HIS A 196 23.54 6.80 1.64
CA HIS A 196 23.68 7.15 0.22
C HIS A 196 23.22 8.59 -0.12
N ALA A 197 22.33 9.20 0.68
CA ALA A 197 21.87 10.58 0.48
C ALA A 197 22.83 11.60 1.12
N ARG A 198 24.06 11.67 0.59
CA ARG A 198 25.16 12.48 1.17
C ARG A 198 25.17 13.95 0.71
N ARG A 199 24.51 14.24 -0.40
CA ARG A 199 24.46 15.58 -1.01
C ARG A 199 23.06 16.17 -0.88
N ALA A 200 22.97 17.49 -0.82
CA ALA A 200 21.70 18.21 -0.62
C ALA A 200 20.65 17.89 -1.71
N ASP A 201 21.07 17.71 -2.97
CA ASP A 201 20.18 17.30 -4.07
C ASP A 201 19.69 15.86 -3.94
N GLN A 202 20.53 14.94 -3.44
CA GLN A 202 20.13 13.56 -3.16
C GLN A 202 19.12 13.49 -2.01
N GLN A 203 19.35 14.26 -0.96
CA GLN A 203 18.42 14.36 0.18
C GLN A 203 17.08 14.93 -0.27
N GLN A 204 17.10 15.97 -1.10
CA GLN A 204 15.88 16.51 -1.67
C GLN A 204 15.13 15.47 -2.51
N ALA A 205 15.83 14.72 -3.38
CA ALA A 205 15.23 13.65 -4.18
C ALA A 205 14.62 12.53 -3.31
N VAL A 206 15.27 12.16 -2.21
CA VAL A 206 14.76 11.20 -1.21
C VAL A 206 13.45 11.68 -0.57
N LEU A 207 13.41 12.95 -0.15
CA LEU A 207 12.21 13.54 0.44
C LEU A 207 11.06 13.60 -0.59
N GLU A 208 11.35 14.00 -1.82
CA GLU A 208 10.39 14.04 -2.93
C GLU A 208 9.88 12.65 -3.29
N ALA A 209 10.72 11.61 -3.26
CA ALA A 209 10.30 10.23 -3.46
C ALA A 209 9.31 9.75 -2.40
N LEU A 210 9.50 10.15 -1.13
CA LEU A 210 8.54 9.85 -0.06
C LEU A 210 7.23 10.64 -0.24
N VAL A 211 7.31 11.91 -0.62
CA VAL A 211 6.12 12.73 -0.93
C VAL A 211 5.32 12.09 -2.07
N PHE A 212 5.98 11.74 -3.18
CA PHE A 212 5.37 11.03 -4.30
C PHE A 212 4.65 9.76 -3.85
N LYS A 213 5.28 8.95 -2.99
CA LYS A 213 4.64 7.73 -2.49
C LYS A 213 3.41 8.03 -1.63
N CYS A 214 3.47 9.06 -0.78
CA CYS A 214 2.30 9.50 -0.02
C CYS A 214 1.17 9.94 -0.95
N ASP A 215 1.48 10.70 -2.00
CA ASP A 215 0.50 11.18 -2.98
C ASP A 215 -0.15 10.01 -3.74
N VAL A 216 0.62 8.96 -4.12
CA VAL A 216 0.06 7.72 -4.70
C VAL A 216 -1.02 7.10 -3.80
N LEU A 217 -0.71 6.94 -2.51
CA LEU A 217 -1.65 6.34 -1.54
C LEU A 217 -2.86 7.24 -1.28
N TRP A 218 -2.65 8.55 -1.28
CA TRP A 218 -3.71 9.55 -1.08
C TRP A 218 -4.68 9.56 -2.25
N THR A 219 -4.18 9.64 -3.48
CA THR A 219 -4.98 9.65 -4.72
C THR A 219 -5.82 8.39 -4.88
N MET A 220 -5.33 7.22 -4.43
CA MET A 220 -6.15 6.01 -4.41
C MET A 220 -7.39 6.17 -3.52
N LEU A 221 -7.26 6.86 -2.38
CA LEU A 221 -8.37 7.10 -1.46
C LEU A 221 -9.29 8.24 -1.94
N ASP A 222 -8.75 9.28 -2.58
CA ASP A 222 -9.56 10.31 -3.25
C ASP A 222 -10.52 9.67 -4.26
N ALA A 223 -9.99 8.73 -5.07
CA ALA A 223 -10.79 8.03 -6.07
C ALA A 223 -11.90 7.17 -5.45
N LEU A 224 -11.63 6.51 -4.33
CA LEU A 224 -12.63 5.72 -3.60
C LEU A 224 -13.70 6.62 -2.97
N GLN A 225 -13.29 7.74 -2.38
CA GLN A 225 -14.19 8.74 -1.81
C GLN A 225 -15.16 9.26 -2.89
N HIS A 226 -14.61 9.74 -4.00
CA HIS A 226 -15.41 10.28 -5.10
C HIS A 226 -16.36 9.24 -5.71
N ALA A 227 -15.87 8.02 -5.94
CA ALA A 227 -16.66 7.00 -6.62
C ALA A 227 -17.71 6.34 -5.72
N TYR A 228 -17.36 5.96 -4.48
CA TYR A 228 -18.21 5.10 -3.64
C TYR A 228 -18.82 5.80 -2.41
N VAL A 229 -18.29 6.95 -2.01
CA VAL A 229 -18.90 7.78 -0.95
C VAL A 229 -19.78 8.86 -1.54
N GLU A 230 -19.28 9.58 -2.55
CA GLU A 230 -20.04 10.64 -3.24
C GLU A 230 -20.92 10.09 -4.38
N GLY A 231 -20.64 8.87 -4.86
CA GLY A 231 -21.46 8.16 -5.85
C GLY A 231 -21.09 8.42 -7.32
N HIS A 232 -19.97 9.10 -7.59
CA HIS A 232 -19.53 9.48 -8.94
C HIS A 232 -18.67 8.39 -9.61
N ARG A 233 -19.24 7.20 -9.79
CA ARG A 233 -18.51 6.06 -10.37
C ARG A 233 -18.23 6.27 -11.87
N PRO A 234 -16.98 6.11 -12.34
CA PRO A 234 -16.67 6.17 -13.75
C PRO A 234 -17.15 4.89 -14.47
N PRO A 235 -17.40 4.94 -15.80
CA PRO A 235 -17.74 3.75 -16.59
C PRO A 235 -16.69 2.64 -16.45
N GLY A 236 -17.15 1.39 -16.33
CA GLY A 236 -16.31 0.21 -16.23
C GLY A 236 -15.81 -0.13 -14.81
N ALA A 237 -15.93 0.79 -13.84
CA ALA A 237 -15.69 0.48 -12.45
C ALA A 237 -16.83 -0.40 -11.87
N TRP A 238 -16.50 -1.13 -10.80
CA TRP A 238 -17.45 -2.00 -10.10
C TRP A 238 -18.71 -1.23 -9.66
N ASP A 239 -19.88 -1.78 -9.97
CA ASP A 239 -21.19 -1.13 -9.77
C ASP A 239 -21.72 -1.25 -8.32
N GLY A 240 -21.01 -1.97 -7.46
CA GLY A 240 -21.39 -2.25 -6.08
C GLY A 240 -22.26 -3.50 -5.89
N LYS A 241 -22.58 -4.23 -6.97
CA LYS A 241 -23.49 -5.40 -6.93
C LYS A 241 -22.97 -6.61 -7.70
N ALA A 242 -22.40 -6.42 -8.88
CA ALA A 242 -21.90 -7.49 -9.73
C ALA A 242 -20.73 -8.24 -9.07
N GLY A 243 -20.49 -9.51 -9.39
CA GLY A 243 -19.36 -10.26 -8.81
C GLY A 243 -19.41 -10.38 -7.29
N LEU A 244 -20.61 -10.53 -6.73
CA LEU A 244 -20.82 -11.02 -5.36
C LEU A 244 -21.14 -12.52 -5.40
N VAL A 245 -20.66 -13.27 -4.40
CA VAL A 245 -20.98 -14.70 -4.25
C VAL A 245 -22.48 -14.86 -3.97
N ALA A 246 -23.16 -15.76 -4.69
CA ALA A 246 -24.60 -15.99 -4.53
C ALA A 246 -24.95 -16.36 -3.07
N GLY A 247 -25.94 -15.66 -2.50
CA GLY A 247 -26.35 -15.87 -1.10
C GLY A 247 -25.56 -15.06 -0.06
N ALA A 248 -24.49 -14.35 -0.45
CA ALA A 248 -23.91 -13.31 0.37
C ALA A 248 -24.83 -12.07 0.31
N THR A 249 -25.55 -11.79 1.40
CA THR A 249 -26.49 -10.65 1.44
C THR A 249 -25.74 -9.33 1.14
N PRO A 250 -26.32 -8.42 0.32
CA PRO A 250 -25.73 -7.12 0.00
C PRO A 250 -25.41 -6.28 1.23
#